data_AF-A0A6P0RHJ0-F1
#
_entry.id   AF-A0A6P0RHJ0-F1
#
_cell.length_a   1.000
_cell.length_b   1.000
_cell.length_c   1.000
_cell.angle_alpha   90.00
_cell.angle_beta   90.00
_cell.angle_gamma   90.00
#
_symmetry.space_group_name_H-M   'P 1'
#
loop_
_entity.id
_entity.type
_entity.pdbx_description
1 polymer ?
#
loop_
_entity_poly.entity_id
_entity_poly.type
_entity_poly.pdbx_seq_one_letter_code
_entity_poly.pdbx_strand_id
1 'polypeptide(L)'
;MRNWEKETAFLRFEPGAIAEINEIYLDLKGLKANNTATTNRVRAKLATSFPEAAFLNSVPGRDGLSPLFAWIAQRERYTDRGKKKYDRLFENSVGPKYRKIISQHTRYLANQICDNHIQEALLRGRLSGLVYDRLEYQKFNQVFDLFGFGLMVRAMLLVRIYPLSRFESEGAFKRRLGFGQEERSSGQVESFSSSGSSITKIER
;
A
#
# COMPACT_ATOMS: atom_id res chain seq x y z
N MET A 1 -17.93 7.29 35.05
CA MET A 1 -17.98 7.97 33.74
C MET A 1 -18.08 6.93 32.65
N ARG A 2 -19.19 6.92 31.89
CA ARG A 2 -19.39 5.96 30.80
C ARG A 2 -18.61 6.43 29.58
N ASN A 3 -18.14 5.50 28.73
CA ASN A 3 -17.24 5.84 27.63
C ASN A 3 -17.84 6.83 26.61
N TRP A 4 -19.18 6.89 26.46
CA TRP A 4 -19.85 7.84 25.55
C TRP A 4 -19.88 9.29 26.05
N GLU A 5 -19.51 9.55 27.30
CA GLU A 5 -19.39 10.91 27.86
C GLU A 5 -18.00 11.51 27.59
N LYS A 6 -17.04 10.67 27.19
CA LYS A 6 -15.68 11.10 26.86
C LYS A 6 -15.63 11.43 25.38
N GLU A 7 -15.45 12.72 25.06
CA GLU A 7 -15.25 13.18 23.68
C GLU A 7 -14.04 12.51 23.00
N THR A 8 -13.07 12.02 23.79
CA THR A 8 -11.91 11.23 23.35
C THR A 8 -12.24 9.78 22.98
N ALA A 9 -13.43 9.28 23.32
CA ALA A 9 -13.86 7.92 22.98
C ALA A 9 -14.43 7.80 21.56
N PHE A 10 -14.78 8.92 20.92
CA PHE A 10 -15.23 8.96 19.54
C PHE A 10 -14.05 9.08 18.57
N LEU A 11 -14.18 8.48 17.38
CA LEU A 11 -13.23 8.67 16.29
C LEU A 11 -13.26 10.14 15.85
N ARG A 12 -12.25 10.92 16.24
CA ARG A 12 -12.05 12.27 15.72
C ARG A 12 -11.65 12.15 14.25
N PHE A 13 -12.54 12.56 13.36
CA PHE A 13 -12.17 12.89 11.99
C PHE A 13 -11.51 14.26 12.06
N GLU A 14 -10.20 14.32 11.86
CA GLU A 14 -9.48 15.60 11.72
C GLU A 14 -9.74 16.09 10.29
N PRO A 15 -10.64 17.06 10.06
CA PRO A 15 -10.86 17.58 8.73
C PRO A 15 -9.60 18.27 8.21
N GLY A 16 -9.41 18.26 6.88
CA GLY A 16 -8.30 18.93 6.23
C GLY A 16 -7.22 17.98 5.72
N ALA A 17 -5.97 18.46 5.66
CA ALA A 17 -4.91 17.76 4.91
C ALA A 17 -4.56 16.38 5.46
N ILE A 18 -4.67 16.16 6.77
CA ILE A 18 -4.34 14.86 7.36
C ILE A 18 -5.34 13.78 6.97
N ALA A 19 -6.64 14.11 6.90
CA ALA A 19 -7.64 13.19 6.37
C ALA A 19 -7.34 12.85 4.91
N GLU A 20 -7.04 13.85 4.09
CA GLU A 20 -6.69 13.67 2.68
C GLU A 20 -5.41 12.82 2.50
N ILE A 21 -4.37 13.06 3.31
CA ILE A 21 -3.16 12.23 3.33
C ILE A 21 -3.49 10.78 3.68
N ASN A 22 -4.38 10.54 4.66
CA ASN A 22 -4.77 9.20 5.06
C ASN A 22 -5.56 8.48 3.97
N GLU A 23 -6.52 9.16 3.34
CA GLU A 23 -7.31 8.63 2.22
C GLU A 23 -6.39 8.22 1.07
N ILE A 24 -5.54 9.13 0.60
CA ILE A 24 -4.60 8.84 -0.49
C ILE A 24 -3.63 7.71 -0.12
N TYR A 25 -3.17 7.67 1.13
CA TYR A 25 -2.31 6.59 1.61
C TYR A 25 -3.02 5.22 1.58
N LEU A 26 -4.29 5.16 2.00
CA LEU A 26 -5.10 3.96 1.96
C LEU A 26 -5.40 3.53 0.51
N ASP A 27 -5.73 4.48 -0.36
CA ASP A 27 -5.97 4.25 -1.78
C ASP A 27 -4.73 3.68 -2.47
N LEU A 28 -3.55 4.25 -2.22
CA LEU A 28 -2.29 3.73 -2.74
C LEU A 28 -2.00 2.30 -2.27
N LYS A 29 -2.33 1.96 -1.01
CA LYS A 29 -2.22 0.59 -0.51
C LYS A 29 -3.19 -0.36 -1.22
N GLY A 30 -4.44 0.06 -1.39
CA GLY A 30 -5.47 -0.69 -2.09
C GLY A 30 -5.08 -0.96 -3.55
N LEU A 31 -4.64 0.08 -4.27
CA LEU A 31 -4.15 0.00 -5.64
C LEU A 31 -2.99 -0.98 -5.76
N LYS A 32 -1.99 -0.90 -4.86
CA LYS A 32 -0.85 -1.82 -4.88
C LYS A 32 -1.27 -3.28 -4.71
N ALA A 33 -2.18 -3.56 -3.77
CA ALA A 33 -2.69 -4.91 -3.53
C ALA A 33 -3.48 -5.44 -4.75
N ASN A 34 -4.39 -4.63 -5.28
CA ASN A 34 -5.18 -4.98 -6.47
C ASN A 34 -4.29 -5.20 -7.70
N ASN A 35 -3.31 -4.32 -7.92
CA ASN A 35 -2.39 -4.41 -9.03
C ASN A 35 -1.51 -5.67 -8.94
N THR A 36 -1.07 -6.04 -7.73
CA THR A 36 -0.32 -7.28 -7.49
C THR A 36 -1.16 -8.52 -7.84
N ALA A 37 -2.39 -8.58 -7.35
CA ALA A 37 -3.31 -9.69 -7.63
C ALA A 37 -3.62 -9.80 -9.14
N THR A 38 -3.90 -8.67 -9.79
CA THR A 38 -4.21 -8.59 -11.22
C THR A 38 -3.00 -8.97 -12.08
N THR A 39 -1.81 -8.51 -11.71
CA THR A 39 -0.54 -8.89 -12.36
C THR A 39 -0.34 -10.41 -12.30
N ASN A 40 -0.50 -11.02 -11.13
CA ASN A 40 -0.34 -12.47 -10.99
C ASN A 40 -1.34 -13.26 -11.83
N ARG A 41 -2.60 -12.79 -11.96
CA ARG A 41 -3.59 -13.39 -12.86
C ARG A 41 -3.16 -13.31 -14.33
N VAL A 42 -2.62 -12.16 -14.76
CA VAL A 42 -2.10 -12.00 -16.12
C VAL A 42 -0.91 -12.93 -16.35
N ARG A 43 0.05 -12.99 -15.42
CA ARG A 43 1.21 -13.88 -15.50
C ARG A 43 0.81 -15.35 -15.66
N ALA A 44 -0.16 -15.82 -14.88
CA ALA A 44 -0.69 -17.18 -15.00
C ALA A 44 -1.29 -17.47 -16.39
N LYS A 45 -2.00 -16.51 -17.00
CA LYS A 45 -2.55 -16.65 -18.36
C LYS A 45 -1.46 -16.58 -19.43
N LEU A 46 -0.46 -15.74 -19.22
CA LEU A 46 0.71 -15.66 -20.10
C LEU A 46 1.57 -16.92 -20.05
N ALA A 47 1.65 -17.63 -18.92
CA ALA A 47 2.41 -18.89 -18.86
C ALA A 47 2.00 -19.91 -19.94
N THR A 48 0.73 -19.89 -20.38
CA THR A 48 0.22 -20.76 -21.45
C THR A 48 0.34 -20.14 -22.85
N SER A 49 0.17 -18.82 -22.97
CA SER A 49 0.06 -18.14 -24.27
C SER A 49 1.33 -17.42 -24.71
N PHE A 50 2.17 -17.03 -23.77
CA PHE A 50 3.43 -16.31 -23.96
C PHE A 50 4.39 -16.56 -22.76
N PRO A 51 4.85 -17.80 -22.55
CA PRO A 51 5.61 -18.20 -21.36
C PRO A 51 6.89 -17.39 -21.13
N GLU A 52 7.56 -16.98 -22.20
CA GLU A 52 8.81 -16.22 -22.17
C GLU A 52 8.62 -14.82 -21.57
N ALA A 53 7.41 -14.26 -21.65
CA ALA A 53 7.08 -12.96 -21.06
C ALA A 53 6.39 -13.06 -19.69
N ALA A 54 5.91 -14.25 -19.30
CA ALA A 54 5.08 -14.43 -18.11
C ALA A 54 5.77 -14.01 -16.80
N PHE A 55 7.10 -14.18 -16.72
CA PHE A 55 7.87 -13.86 -15.51
C PHE A 55 8.74 -12.61 -15.66
N LEU A 56 8.62 -11.88 -16.77
CA LEU A 56 9.33 -10.63 -16.93
C LEU A 56 8.82 -9.60 -15.92
N ASN A 57 9.75 -8.91 -15.28
CA ASN A 57 9.46 -7.76 -14.44
C ASN A 57 9.32 -6.53 -15.34
N SER A 58 8.08 -6.21 -15.68
CA SER A 58 7.73 -4.99 -16.41
C SER A 58 7.36 -3.90 -15.41
N VAL A 59 8.27 -2.96 -15.19
CA VAL A 59 8.06 -1.80 -14.32
C VAL A 59 7.62 -0.59 -15.17
N PRO A 60 6.78 0.31 -14.65
CA PRO A 60 6.44 1.56 -15.33
C PRO A 60 7.67 2.36 -15.74
N GLY A 61 7.68 2.88 -16.98
CA GLY A 61 8.69 3.80 -17.48
C GLY A 61 8.40 5.26 -17.09
N ARG A 62 9.12 6.20 -17.72
CA ARG A 62 8.87 7.64 -17.59
C ARG A 62 7.47 8.06 -18.05
N ASP A 63 6.90 7.29 -18.97
CA ASP A 63 5.54 7.45 -19.49
C ASP A 63 4.46 6.93 -18.53
N GLY A 64 4.82 6.44 -17.34
CA GLY A 64 3.88 5.86 -16.36
C GLY A 64 3.31 4.51 -16.77
N LEU A 65 3.68 4.00 -17.95
CA LEU A 65 3.19 2.74 -18.49
C LEU A 65 4.24 1.65 -18.39
N SER A 66 3.76 0.45 -18.04
CA SER A 66 4.59 -0.76 -18.04
C SER A 66 4.74 -1.30 -19.46
N PRO A 67 5.98 -1.45 -19.99
CA PRO A 67 6.18 -1.82 -21.40
C PRO A 67 5.46 -3.09 -21.86
N LEU A 68 5.52 -4.18 -21.07
CA LEU A 68 4.87 -5.45 -21.42
C LEU A 68 3.35 -5.32 -21.35
N PHE A 69 2.82 -4.79 -20.26
CA PHE A 69 1.36 -4.69 -20.07
C PHE A 69 0.73 -3.73 -21.06
N ALA A 70 1.39 -2.61 -21.38
CA ALA A 70 0.95 -1.70 -22.43
C ALA A 70 0.94 -2.37 -23.81
N TRP A 71 1.94 -3.20 -24.13
CA TRP A 71 1.95 -3.98 -25.37
C TRP A 71 0.81 -5.01 -25.43
N ILE A 72 0.59 -5.78 -24.37
CA ILE A 72 -0.53 -6.74 -24.27
C ILE A 72 -1.87 -6.02 -24.43
N ALA A 73 -2.01 -4.89 -23.76
CA ALA A 73 -3.18 -4.03 -23.78
C ALA A 73 -3.37 -3.27 -25.11
N GLN A 74 -2.40 -3.34 -26.04
CA GLN A 74 -2.36 -2.59 -27.29
C GLN A 74 -2.43 -1.06 -27.08
N ARG A 75 -1.88 -0.57 -25.98
CA ARG A 75 -1.78 0.86 -25.71
C ARG A 75 -0.57 1.45 -26.42
N GLU A 76 -0.77 2.64 -26.96
CA GLU A 76 0.33 3.42 -27.52
C GLU A 76 1.24 3.92 -26.40
N ARG A 77 2.55 3.85 -26.63
CA ARG A 77 3.57 4.38 -25.72
C ARG A 77 4.37 5.44 -26.43
N TYR A 78 4.58 6.57 -25.76
CA TYR A 78 5.43 7.67 -26.22
C TYR A 78 6.90 7.37 -25.90
N THR A 79 7.43 6.24 -26.39
CA THR A 79 8.84 5.88 -26.20
C THR A 79 9.47 5.40 -27.49
N ASP A 80 10.64 5.92 -27.83
CA ASP A 80 11.39 5.61 -29.07
C ASP A 80 11.78 4.13 -29.18
N ARG A 81 11.83 3.41 -28.05
CA ARG A 81 12.13 1.97 -28.01
C ARG A 81 10.89 1.12 -28.28
N GLY A 82 10.50 1.19 -29.55
CA GLY A 82 9.85 0.19 -30.41
C GLY A 82 8.92 -0.84 -29.76
N LYS A 83 7.62 -0.69 -30.07
CA LYS A 83 6.57 -1.74 -30.08
C LYS A 83 7.12 -3.12 -30.56
N LYS A 84 8.09 -3.11 -31.48
CA LYS A 84 8.76 -4.26 -32.12
C LYS A 84 9.44 -5.27 -31.18
N LYS A 85 9.84 -4.91 -29.95
CA LYS A 85 10.53 -5.86 -29.05
C LYS A 85 9.62 -7.05 -28.71
N TYR A 86 8.41 -6.76 -28.24
CA TYR A 86 7.48 -7.79 -27.80
C TYR A 86 6.76 -8.46 -28.96
N ASP A 87 6.59 -7.77 -30.10
CA ASP A 87 6.13 -8.39 -31.35
C ASP A 87 7.07 -9.54 -31.75
N ARG A 88 8.37 -9.26 -31.90
CA ARG A 88 9.37 -10.28 -32.24
C ARG A 88 9.47 -11.39 -31.20
N LEU A 89 9.35 -11.04 -29.92
CA LEU A 89 9.42 -12.03 -28.85
C LEU A 89 8.19 -12.95 -28.86
N PHE A 90 7.02 -12.41 -29.18
CA PHE A 90 5.78 -13.18 -29.28
C PHE A 90 5.74 -14.06 -30.54
N GLU A 91 6.16 -13.53 -31.69
CA GLU A 91 6.27 -14.31 -32.94
C GLU A 91 7.16 -15.55 -32.79
N ASN A 92 8.25 -15.43 -32.02
CA ASN A 92 9.18 -16.53 -31.75
C ASN A 92 8.79 -17.40 -30.54
N SER A 93 7.72 -17.03 -29.82
CA SER A 93 7.27 -17.74 -28.62
C SER A 93 6.75 -19.16 -28.93
N VAL A 94 6.82 -20.03 -27.94
CA VAL A 94 6.21 -21.36 -28.00
C VAL A 94 4.67 -21.30 -28.09
N GLY A 95 4.04 -20.28 -27.50
CA GLY A 95 2.57 -20.17 -27.42
C GLY A 95 1.85 -20.18 -28.77
N PRO A 96 2.20 -19.29 -29.72
CA PRO A 96 1.62 -19.28 -31.06
C PRO A 96 1.80 -20.58 -31.84
N LYS A 97 2.92 -21.31 -31.63
CA LYS A 97 3.17 -22.62 -32.26
C LYS A 97 2.08 -23.65 -31.90
N TYR A 98 1.53 -23.56 -30.69
CA TYR A 98 0.42 -24.39 -30.21
C TYR A 98 -0.95 -23.72 -30.37
N ARG A 99 -1.07 -22.71 -31.24
CA ARG A 99 -2.30 -21.92 -31.47
C ARG A 99 -2.88 -21.30 -30.19
N LYS A 100 -2.05 -21.06 -29.18
CA LYS A 100 -2.46 -20.32 -27.97
C LYS A 100 -2.33 -18.83 -28.26
N ILE A 101 -3.44 -18.11 -28.10
CA ILE A 101 -3.50 -16.66 -28.31
C ILE A 101 -3.68 -15.93 -26.97
N ILE A 102 -3.23 -14.68 -26.92
CA ILE A 102 -3.54 -13.78 -25.81
C ILE A 102 -5.03 -13.45 -25.87
N SER A 103 -5.79 -13.90 -24.87
CA SER A 103 -7.24 -13.71 -24.83
C SER A 103 -7.62 -12.25 -24.56
N GLN A 104 -8.83 -11.86 -25.00
CA GLN A 104 -9.35 -10.51 -24.77
C GLN A 104 -9.42 -10.14 -23.29
N HIS A 105 -9.76 -11.11 -22.43
CA HIS A 105 -9.76 -10.89 -20.99
C HIS A 105 -8.35 -10.61 -20.43
N THR A 106 -7.30 -11.25 -20.97
CA THR A 106 -5.91 -10.93 -20.60
C THR A 106 -5.55 -9.50 -20.97
N ARG A 107 -6.01 -9.03 -22.14
CA ARG A 107 -5.84 -7.63 -22.57
C ARG A 107 -6.57 -6.64 -21.68
N TYR A 108 -7.79 -6.98 -21.25
CA TYR A 108 -8.55 -6.17 -20.29
C TYR A 108 -7.80 -6.02 -18.96
N LEU A 109 -7.31 -7.12 -18.38
CA LEU A 109 -6.54 -7.07 -17.13
C LEU A 109 -5.24 -6.28 -17.30
N ALA A 110 -4.55 -6.40 -18.44
CA ALA A 110 -3.36 -5.62 -18.73
C ALA A 110 -3.66 -4.11 -18.85
N ASN A 111 -4.82 -3.73 -19.40
CA ASN A 111 -5.30 -2.35 -19.39
C ASN A 111 -5.50 -1.82 -17.97
N GLN A 112 -6.16 -2.60 -17.11
CA GLN A 112 -6.36 -2.24 -15.70
C GLN A 112 -5.02 -2.03 -14.97
N ILE A 113 -4.01 -2.86 -15.22
CA ILE A 113 -2.67 -2.68 -14.65
C ILE A 113 -2.06 -1.34 -15.08
N CYS A 114 -2.17 -0.99 -16.36
CA CYS A 114 -1.70 0.29 -16.88
C CYS A 114 -2.45 1.48 -16.27
N ASP A 115 -3.78 1.40 -16.13
CA ASP A 115 -4.58 2.45 -15.48
C ASP A 115 -4.19 2.61 -14.01
N ASN A 116 -4.00 1.49 -13.29
CA ASN A 116 -3.55 1.51 -11.90
C ASN A 116 -2.19 2.20 -11.73
N HIS A 117 -1.24 1.99 -12.65
CA HIS A 117 0.05 2.67 -12.60
C HIS A 117 -0.07 4.19 -12.81
N ILE A 118 -0.92 4.62 -13.73
CA ILE A 118 -1.21 6.05 -13.95
C ILE A 118 -1.81 6.66 -12.69
N GLN A 119 -2.84 6.01 -12.12
CA GLN A 119 -3.47 6.47 -10.89
C GLN A 119 -2.49 6.51 -9.71
N GLU A 120 -1.64 5.50 -9.56
CA GLU A 120 -0.60 5.48 -8.54
C GLU A 120 0.36 6.67 -8.69
N ALA A 121 0.80 6.99 -9.92
CA ALA A 121 1.68 8.12 -10.17
C ALA A 121 1.03 9.47 -9.79
N LEU A 122 -0.24 9.66 -10.18
CA LEU A 122 -1.02 10.86 -9.86
C LEU A 122 -1.22 11.02 -8.34
N LEU A 123 -1.65 9.96 -7.67
CA LEU A 123 -1.85 9.96 -6.21
C LEU A 123 -0.54 10.17 -5.45
N ARG A 124 0.57 9.58 -5.90
CA ARG A 124 1.89 9.84 -5.31
C ARG A 124 2.33 11.29 -5.47
N GLY A 125 2.08 11.90 -6.63
CA GLY A 125 2.35 13.31 -6.87
C GLY A 125 1.56 14.21 -5.90
N ARG A 126 0.24 13.96 -5.78
CA ARG A 126 -0.62 14.69 -4.85
C ARG A 126 -0.20 14.50 -3.39
N LEU A 127 0.08 13.26 -2.97
CA LEU A 127 0.55 12.95 -1.63
C LEU A 127 1.86 13.65 -1.31
N SER A 128 2.78 13.71 -2.28
CA SER A 128 4.06 14.41 -2.16
C SER A 128 3.84 15.89 -1.82
N GLY A 129 2.97 16.57 -2.57
CA GLY A 129 2.68 17.99 -2.30
C GLY A 129 2.04 18.21 -0.91
N LEU A 130 1.10 17.36 -0.52
CA LEU A 130 0.48 17.45 0.81
C LEU A 130 1.48 17.26 1.95
N VAL A 131 2.44 16.34 1.79
CA VAL A 131 3.40 15.99 2.85
C VAL A 131 4.56 17.00 2.92
N TYR A 132 5.06 17.48 1.78
CA TYR A 132 6.29 18.29 1.74
C TYR A 132 6.06 19.80 1.65
N ASP A 133 5.01 20.25 0.98
CA ASP A 133 4.85 21.68 0.68
C ASP A 133 4.25 22.47 1.85
N ARG A 134 3.68 21.77 2.84
CA ARG A 134 3.02 22.39 3.99
C ARG A 134 4.03 22.78 5.08
N LEU A 135 4.01 24.06 5.44
CA LEU A 135 4.88 24.64 6.47
C LEU A 135 4.74 23.94 7.83
N GLU A 136 3.51 23.58 8.19
CA GLU A 136 3.16 22.84 9.42
C GLU A 136 3.84 21.47 9.55
N TYR A 137 4.27 20.86 8.44
CA TYR A 137 4.92 19.54 8.45
C TYR A 137 6.46 19.63 8.36
N GLN A 138 7.04 20.82 8.18
CA GLN A 138 8.48 20.96 7.97
C GLN A 138 9.31 20.41 9.14
N LYS A 139 8.90 20.67 10.39
CA LYS A 139 9.62 20.15 11.57
C LYS A 139 9.55 18.62 11.66
N PHE A 140 8.42 18.02 11.32
CA PHE A 140 8.30 16.57 11.21
C PHE A 140 9.20 16.02 10.11
N ASN A 141 9.18 16.65 8.92
CA ASN A 141 9.99 16.25 7.78
C ASN A 141 11.50 16.31 8.07
N GLN A 142 11.97 17.34 8.77
CA GLN A 142 13.37 17.44 9.23
C GLN A 142 13.78 16.24 10.09
N VAL A 143 12.91 15.81 11.01
CA VAL A 143 13.16 14.61 11.82
C VAL A 143 13.11 13.36 10.95
N PHE A 144 12.15 13.25 10.04
CA PHE A 144 12.03 12.11 9.13
C PHE A 144 13.24 11.97 8.20
N ASP A 145 13.87 13.08 7.81
CA ASP A 145 15.11 13.10 7.02
C ASP A 145 16.26 12.43 7.77
N LEU A 146 16.37 12.60 9.09
CA LEU A 146 17.41 11.97 9.92
C LEU A 146 17.35 10.42 9.87
N PHE A 147 16.16 9.87 9.65
CA PHE A 147 15.94 8.42 9.53
C PHE A 147 15.85 7.94 8.07
N GLY A 148 15.99 8.83 7.09
CA GLY A 148 15.86 8.48 5.67
C GLY A 148 14.47 7.97 5.27
N PHE A 149 13.40 8.41 5.96
CA PHE A 149 12.06 7.93 5.66
C PHE A 149 11.55 8.46 4.32
N GLY A 150 11.00 7.56 3.49
CA GLY A 150 10.36 7.90 2.23
C GLY A 150 8.90 8.36 2.39
N LEU A 151 8.32 8.89 1.30
CA LEU A 151 6.98 9.51 1.27
C LEU A 151 5.89 8.71 1.98
N MET A 152 5.79 7.40 1.71
CA MET A 152 4.74 6.55 2.29
C MET A 152 4.86 6.42 3.81
N VAL A 153 6.09 6.35 4.33
CA VAL A 153 6.34 6.26 5.77
C VAL A 153 6.04 7.59 6.43
N ARG A 154 6.44 8.70 5.81
CA ARG A 154 6.12 10.06 6.30
C ARG A 154 4.61 10.29 6.37
N ALA A 155 3.88 9.98 5.30
CA ALA A 155 2.42 10.09 5.27
C ALA A 155 1.77 9.29 6.39
N MET A 156 2.19 8.03 6.57
CA MET A 156 1.70 7.17 7.65
C MET A 156 1.99 7.77 9.02
N LEU A 157 3.21 8.24 9.27
CA LEU A 157 3.59 8.84 10.54
C LEU A 157 2.79 10.12 10.81
N LEU A 158 2.67 11.04 9.85
CA LEU A 158 1.90 12.28 10.00
C LEU A 158 0.45 11.98 10.40
N VAL A 159 -0.22 11.05 9.74
CA VAL A 159 -1.59 10.62 10.11
C VAL A 159 -1.65 10.11 11.56
N ARG A 160 -0.58 9.47 12.03
CA ARG A 160 -0.50 8.85 13.37
C ARG A 160 0.00 9.75 14.47
N ILE A 161 0.66 10.87 14.16
CA ILE A 161 1.28 11.74 15.18
C ILE A 161 0.85 13.20 15.10
N TYR A 162 0.21 13.64 14.01
CA TYR A 162 -0.22 15.02 13.86
C TYR A 162 -1.66 15.24 14.38
N PRO A 163 -1.93 16.39 15.05
CA PRO A 163 -0.95 17.28 15.65
C PRO A 163 -0.40 16.68 16.95
N LEU A 164 0.82 17.05 17.36
CA LEU A 164 1.39 16.53 18.62
C LEU A 164 0.61 16.99 19.86
N SER A 165 -0.08 18.14 19.77
CA SER A 165 -0.94 18.66 20.84
C SER A 165 -2.11 17.74 21.21
N ARG A 166 -2.44 16.75 20.35
CA ARG A 166 -3.50 15.77 20.64
C ARG A 166 -3.10 14.74 21.71
N PHE A 167 -1.83 14.71 22.10
CA PHE A 167 -1.33 13.78 23.11
C PHE A 167 -1.14 14.50 24.44
N GLU A 168 -1.87 14.06 25.46
CA GLU A 168 -1.81 14.63 26.82
C GLU A 168 -0.47 14.37 27.52
N SER A 169 0.21 13.29 27.14
CA SER A 169 1.50 12.88 27.72
C SER A 169 2.27 11.97 26.77
N GLU A 170 3.58 11.81 27.02
CA GLU A 170 4.43 10.85 26.31
C GLU A 170 3.89 9.41 26.46
N GLY A 171 3.37 9.06 27.62
CA GLY A 171 2.73 7.75 27.84
C GLY A 171 1.51 7.53 26.95
N ALA A 172 0.67 8.57 26.76
CA ALA A 172 -0.46 8.52 25.83
C ALA A 172 0.01 8.36 24.37
N PHE A 173 1.09 9.03 23.99
CA PHE A 173 1.73 8.89 22.68
C PHE A 173 2.23 7.46 22.44
N LYS A 174 3.01 6.90 23.37
CA LYS A 174 3.53 5.51 23.31
C LYS A 174 2.40 4.49 23.18
N ARG A 175 1.33 4.62 23.98
CA ARG A 175 0.15 3.76 23.90
C ARG A 175 -0.51 3.80 22.51
N ARG A 176 -0.68 4.99 21.93
CA ARG A 176 -1.31 5.15 20.60
C ARG A 176 -0.51 4.51 19.47
N LEU A 177 0.82 4.48 19.61
CA LEU A 177 1.72 3.82 18.67
C LEU A 177 1.87 2.31 18.91
N GLY A 178 1.24 1.75 19.95
CA GLY A 178 1.30 0.34 20.27
C GLY A 178 2.52 -0.07 21.10
N PHE A 179 3.31 0.89 21.59
CA PHE A 179 4.40 0.67 22.56
C PHE A 179 3.90 0.59 24.01
N GLY A 180 2.58 0.58 24.22
CA GLY A 180 1.93 0.67 25.52
C GLY A 180 1.72 -0.64 26.26
N GLN A 181 2.35 -1.74 25.86
CA GLN A 181 2.57 -2.83 26.81
C GLN A 181 3.53 -2.26 27.85
N GLU A 182 3.11 -2.22 29.12
CA GLU A 182 3.94 -1.78 30.23
C GLU A 182 5.32 -2.41 30.08
N GLU A 183 6.37 -1.58 29.99
CA GLU A 183 7.72 -2.00 30.28
C GLU A 183 7.69 -2.54 31.71
N ARG A 184 7.43 -3.84 31.86
CA ARG A 184 7.69 -4.54 33.11
C ARG A 184 9.19 -4.49 33.28
N SER A 185 9.66 -3.46 33.99
CA SER A 185 11.00 -3.41 34.56
C SER A 185 11.24 -4.77 35.21
N SER A 186 12.33 -5.43 34.82
CA SER A 186 12.65 -6.83 35.10
C SER A 186 12.94 -7.13 36.58
N GLY A 187 12.49 -6.27 37.51
CA GLY A 187 12.91 -6.27 38.90
C GLY A 187 11.87 -6.62 39.95
N GLN A 188 10.58 -6.79 39.63
CA GLN A 188 9.59 -7.19 40.65
C GLN A 188 8.64 -8.30 40.17
N VAL A 189 8.98 -9.52 40.59
CA VAL A 189 8.05 -10.65 40.63
C VAL A 189 7.38 -10.63 42.00
N GLU A 190 6.16 -10.12 42.08
CA GLU A 190 5.27 -10.50 43.19
C GLU A 190 4.39 -11.66 42.74
N SER A 191 4.41 -12.70 43.56
CA SER A 191 3.76 -13.99 43.38
C SER A 191 2.25 -13.89 43.25
N PHE A 192 1.68 -14.44 42.17
CA PHE A 192 0.25 -14.63 42.02
C PHE A 192 -0.28 -15.64 43.04
N SER A 193 -1.20 -15.22 43.91
CA SER A 193 -2.07 -16.13 44.66
C SER A 193 -3.11 -16.71 43.73
N SER A 194 -3.07 -18.03 43.53
CA SER A 194 -4.06 -18.78 42.75
C SER A 194 -5.39 -18.90 43.53
N SER A 195 -6.42 -18.17 43.11
CA SER A 195 -7.81 -18.49 43.43
C SER A 195 -8.55 -18.81 42.13
N GLY A 196 -8.55 -20.10 41.77
CA GLY A 196 -9.34 -20.62 40.66
C GLY A 196 -10.76 -20.90 41.12
N SER A 197 -11.74 -20.26 40.48
CA SER A 197 -13.15 -20.58 40.65
C SER A 197 -13.51 -21.87 39.91
N SER A 198 -14.08 -22.81 40.65
CA SER A 198 -14.84 -23.96 40.17
C SER A 198 -16.19 -23.56 39.56
N ILE A 199 -16.77 -24.45 38.73
CA ILE A 199 -18.12 -24.47 38.09
C ILE A 199 -18.04 -24.00 36.62
N THR A 200 -18.38 -24.78 35.57
CA THR A 200 -19.41 -25.83 35.41
C THR A 200 -19.07 -26.75 34.21
N LYS A 201 -19.35 -28.06 34.30
CA LYS A 201 -19.52 -28.95 33.13
C LYS A 201 -20.83 -29.75 33.28
N ILE A 202 -21.83 -29.30 32.51
CA ILE A 202 -22.79 -30.04 31.66
C ILE A 202 -23.49 -31.26 32.29
N GLU A 203 -24.80 -31.09 32.53
CA GLU A 203 -25.79 -32.12 32.82
C GLU A 203 -25.99 -33.10 31.64
N ARG A 204 -26.33 -34.35 31.96
CA ARG A 204 -26.90 -35.37 31.07
C ARG A 204 -28.38 -35.52 31.39
#